data_AF-A0A521PF93-F1
#
_entry.id   AF-A0A521PF93-F1
#
_cell.length_a   1.000
_cell.length_b   1.000
_cell.length_c   1.000
_cell.angle_alpha   90.00
_cell.angle_beta   90.00
_cell.angle_gamma   90.00
#
_symmetry.space_group_name_H-M   'P 1'
#
loop_
_entity.id
_entity.type
_entity.pdbx_description
1 polymer ?
#
loop_
_entity_poly.entity_id
_entity_poly.type
_entity_poly.pdbx_seq_one_letter_code
_entity_poly.pdbx_strand_id
1 'polypeptide(L)'
;MAKANGFKLNRRDQTWAKPFGTENKVYQVIVAPSGSNKSVCNVELRYPTGADADVAKALNVWSFVHQPPLDPTANYTQPQDPDGLKRVRRSWEYLTDKQSIGLNFSTVRKPDDSQVNAKYDMGTMQYQERTF
;
A
#
# COMPACT_ATOMS: atom_id res chain seq x y z
N MET A 1 -17.70 -4.06 -1.73
CA MET A 1 -17.15 -3.46 -0.49
C MET A 1 -16.63 -2.03 -0.65
N ALA A 2 -15.84 -1.69 -1.67
CA ALA A 2 -15.27 -0.33 -1.81
C ALA A 2 -16.31 0.81 -1.77
N LYS A 3 -17.38 0.72 -2.59
CA LYS A 3 -18.48 1.70 -2.60
C LYS A 3 -19.10 1.92 -1.22
N ALA A 4 -19.34 0.84 -0.47
CA ALA A 4 -19.94 0.89 0.87
C ALA A 4 -19.04 1.60 1.88
N ASN A 5 -17.72 1.60 1.67
CA ASN A 5 -16.73 2.29 2.51
C ASN A 5 -16.45 3.73 2.07
N GLY A 6 -17.28 4.29 1.17
CA GLY A 6 -17.18 5.67 0.71
C GLY A 6 -16.18 5.91 -0.42
N PHE A 7 -15.66 4.85 -1.06
CA PHE A 7 -14.81 5.00 -2.24
C PHE A 7 -15.63 5.36 -3.47
N LYS A 8 -15.06 6.22 -4.31
CA LYS A 8 -15.63 6.61 -5.61
C LYS A 8 -14.91 5.87 -6.73
N LEU A 9 -15.69 5.31 -7.66
CA LEU A 9 -15.16 4.63 -8.85
C LEU A 9 -14.69 5.66 -9.87
N ASN A 10 -13.43 5.58 -10.25
CA ASN A 10 -12.91 6.19 -11.48
C ASN A 10 -13.15 5.22 -12.63
N ARG A 11 -14.05 5.59 -13.55
CA ARG A 11 -14.43 4.75 -14.69
C ARG A 11 -13.35 4.60 -15.76
N ARG A 12 -12.38 5.52 -15.82
CA ARG A 12 -11.30 5.46 -16.82
C ARG A 12 -10.33 4.33 -16.48
N ASP A 13 -9.86 4.33 -15.24
CA ASP A 13 -8.80 3.43 -14.77
C ASP A 13 -9.38 2.22 -14.00
N GLN A 14 -10.70 2.18 -13.83
CA GLN A 14 -11.43 1.17 -13.03
C GLN A 14 -10.93 1.06 -11.58
N THR A 15 -10.42 2.16 -11.04
CA THR A 15 -9.90 2.26 -9.66
C THR A 15 -10.95 2.82 -8.72
N TRP A 16 -10.85 2.45 -7.44
CA TRP A 16 -11.70 2.99 -6.38
C TRP A 16 -10.86 3.92 -5.50
N ALA A 17 -11.23 5.20 -5.40
CA ALA A 17 -10.46 6.19 -4.65
C ALA A 17 -11.24 6.79 -3.48
N LYS A 18 -10.57 7.03 -2.36
CA LYS A 18 -11.10 7.73 -1.20
C LYS A 18 -10.04 8.66 -0.60
N PRO A 19 -10.30 9.99 -0.51
CA PRO A 19 -9.42 10.91 0.21
C PRO A 19 -9.31 10.57 1.71
N PHE A 20 -8.17 10.85 2.32
CA PHE A 20 -7.98 10.67 3.77
C PHE A 20 -8.77 11.69 4.62
N GLY A 21 -9.23 12.78 4.02
CA GLY A 21 -10.06 13.80 4.66
C GLY A 21 -10.92 14.55 3.63
N THR A 22 -11.73 15.50 4.09
CA THR A 22 -12.67 16.25 3.24
C THR A 22 -12.01 17.38 2.45
N GLU A 23 -10.86 17.88 2.90
CA GLU A 23 -10.26 19.12 2.41
C GLU A 23 -9.21 18.90 1.32
N ASN A 24 -8.41 17.84 1.41
CA ASN A 24 -7.30 17.62 0.47
C ASN A 24 -7.47 16.33 -0.34
N LYS A 25 -8.00 16.47 -1.57
CA LYS A 25 -8.17 15.36 -2.53
C LYS A 25 -6.85 14.80 -3.08
N VAL A 26 -5.73 15.46 -2.81
CA VAL A 26 -4.40 14.97 -3.24
C VAL A 26 -4.02 13.73 -2.44
N TYR A 27 -4.36 13.71 -1.14
CA TYR A 27 -4.03 12.59 -0.26
C TYR A 27 -5.19 11.60 -0.21
N GLN A 28 -4.94 10.40 -0.68
CA GLN A 28 -5.99 9.42 -0.90
C GLN A 28 -5.45 8.00 -0.90
N VAL A 29 -6.38 7.08 -0.63
CA VAL A 29 -6.25 5.65 -0.88
C VAL A 29 -6.87 5.35 -2.22
N ILE A 30 -6.14 4.71 -3.12
CA ILE A 30 -6.62 4.27 -4.42
C ILE A 30 -6.46 2.75 -4.49
N VAL A 31 -7.57 2.04 -4.58
CA VAL A 31 -7.59 0.59 -4.76
C VAL A 31 -7.64 0.30 -6.26
N ALA A 32 -6.63 -0.42 -6.74
CA ALA A 32 -6.56 -0.88 -8.12
C ALA A 32 -7.59 -2.00 -8.37
N PRO A 33 -8.04 -2.17 -9.63
CA PRO A 33 -8.85 -3.35 -9.97
C PRO A 33 -8.09 -4.64 -9.64
N SER A 34 -8.82 -5.68 -9.26
CA SER A 34 -8.24 -7.01 -9.05
C SER A 34 -7.56 -7.46 -10.34
N GLY A 35 -6.25 -7.70 -10.27
CA GLY A 35 -5.48 -8.21 -11.39
C GLY A 35 -5.74 -9.71 -11.64
N SER A 36 -4.81 -10.34 -12.37
CA SER A 36 -4.83 -11.79 -12.60
C SER A 36 -4.84 -12.60 -11.29
N ASN A 37 -4.16 -12.12 -10.25
CA ASN A 37 -4.29 -12.66 -8.90
C ASN A 37 -5.45 -12.00 -8.14
N LYS A 38 -6.62 -12.63 -8.18
CA LYS A 38 -7.86 -12.14 -7.54
C LYS A 38 -7.79 -12.10 -6.01
N SER A 39 -6.82 -12.79 -5.41
CA SER A 39 -6.63 -12.83 -3.95
C SER A 39 -5.69 -11.73 -3.43
N VAL A 40 -5.22 -10.81 -4.29
CA VAL A 40 -4.40 -9.66 -3.90
C VAL A 40 -5.19 -8.37 -4.11
N CYS A 41 -5.30 -7.59 -3.04
CA CYS A 41 -5.73 -6.20 -3.09
C CYS A 41 -4.49 -5.31 -3.29
N ASN A 42 -4.45 -4.57 -4.39
CA ASN A 42 -3.38 -3.60 -4.68
C ASN A 42 -3.88 -2.19 -4.40
N VAL A 43 -3.09 -1.42 -3.67
CA VAL A 43 -3.45 -0.09 -3.20
C VAL A 43 -2.30 0.88 -3.45
N GLU A 44 -2.62 2.04 -4.00
CA GLU A 44 -1.73 3.21 -4.00
C GLU A 44 -2.16 4.14 -2.87
N LEU A 45 -1.19 4.59 -2.08
CA LEU A 45 -1.35 5.55 -1.01
C LEU A 45 -0.65 6.85 -1.42
N ARG A 46 -1.38 7.96 -1.41
CA ARG A 46 -0.85 9.31 -1.58
C ARG A 46 -0.94 10.05 -0.26
N TYR A 47 0.20 10.46 0.29
CA TYR A 47 0.26 11.06 1.62
C TYR A 47 1.12 12.33 1.61
N PRO A 48 1.05 13.17 2.67
CA PRO A 48 1.88 14.35 2.79
C PRO A 48 3.37 14.05 2.62
N THR A 49 4.09 14.97 2.00
CA THR A 49 5.54 14.84 1.83
C THR A 49 6.24 14.67 3.18
N GLY A 50 7.11 13.67 3.31
CA GLY A 50 7.85 13.34 4.52
C GLY A 50 7.10 12.45 5.51
N ALA A 51 5.85 12.05 5.22
CA ALA A 51 5.06 11.22 6.12
C ALA A 51 5.27 9.70 5.93
N ASP A 52 6.28 9.26 5.18
CA ASP A 52 6.52 7.85 4.89
C ASP A 52 6.85 7.02 6.13
N ALA A 53 7.58 7.61 7.09
CA ALA A 53 7.88 6.97 8.38
C ALA A 53 6.61 6.78 9.23
N ASP A 54 5.71 7.76 9.23
CA ASP A 54 4.45 7.69 9.97
C ASP A 54 3.50 6.64 9.39
N VAL A 55 3.41 6.56 8.05
CA VAL A 55 2.64 5.51 7.38
C VAL A 55 3.21 4.13 7.71
N ALA A 56 4.53 3.96 7.64
CA ALA A 56 5.17 2.69 7.98
C ALA A 56 4.96 2.29 9.44
N LYS A 57 5.05 3.25 10.37
CA LYS A 57 4.78 3.04 11.80
C LYS A 57 3.32 2.63 12.03
N ALA A 58 2.36 3.31 11.39
CA ALA A 58 0.96 2.98 11.50
C ALA A 58 0.66 1.56 11.00
N LEU A 59 1.26 1.16 9.87
CA LEU A 59 1.13 -0.21 9.35
C LEU A 59 1.76 -1.25 10.28
N ASN A 60 2.89 -0.92 10.92
CA ASN A 60 3.52 -1.81 11.90
C ASN A 60 2.70 -1.97 13.18
N VAL A 61 2.02 -0.90 13.63
CA VAL A 61 1.07 -1.00 14.76
C VAL A 61 -0.14 -1.83 14.34
N TRP A 62 -0.68 -1.57 13.14
CA TRP A 62 -1.82 -2.32 12.60
C TRP A 62 -1.51 -3.81 12.48
N SER A 63 -0.35 -4.19 11.95
CA SER A 63 0.06 -5.60 11.81
C SER A 63 0.16 -6.32 13.14
N PHE A 64 0.58 -5.62 14.20
CA PHE A 64 0.65 -6.16 15.55
C PHE A 64 -0.72 -6.37 16.19
N VAL A 65 -1.68 -5.46 15.96
CA VAL A 65 -3.05 -5.58 16.53
C VAL A 65 -4.02 -6.33 15.61
N HIS A 66 -3.60 -6.67 14.40
CA HIS A 66 -4.34 -7.53 13.48
C HIS A 66 -4.53 -8.93 14.10
N GLN A 67 -5.60 -9.62 13.71
CA GLN A 67 -5.88 -10.99 14.17
C GLN A 67 -6.01 -11.92 12.97
N PRO A 68 -5.09 -12.89 12.79
CA PRO A 68 -3.87 -13.13 13.58
C PRO A 68 -2.81 -12.02 13.40
N PRO A 69 -1.92 -11.79 14.38
CA PRO A 69 -0.85 -10.81 14.23
C PRO A 69 0.07 -11.19 13.06
N LEU A 70 0.58 -10.20 12.35
CA LEU A 70 1.50 -10.40 11.23
C LEU A 70 2.93 -10.07 11.64
N ASP A 71 3.83 -11.02 11.46
CA ASP A 71 5.24 -10.88 11.82
C ASP A 71 5.99 -10.12 10.73
N PRO A 72 6.89 -9.16 11.08
CA PRO A 72 7.70 -8.47 10.09
C PRO A 72 8.71 -9.42 9.45
N THR A 73 8.66 -9.60 8.13
CA THR A 73 9.51 -10.59 7.41
C THR A 73 10.58 -9.98 6.53
N ALA A 74 10.43 -8.73 6.09
CA ALA A 74 11.44 -8.10 5.25
C ALA A 74 11.49 -6.57 5.37
N ASN A 75 12.69 -6.04 5.25
CA ASN A 75 12.96 -4.61 5.08
C ASN A 75 14.15 -4.47 4.11
N TYR A 76 13.87 -4.30 2.83
CA TYR A 76 14.92 -4.18 1.80
C TYR A 76 14.71 -2.93 0.95
N THR A 77 15.83 -2.27 0.68
CA THR A 77 15.89 -1.11 -0.20
C THR A 77 16.39 -1.58 -1.55
N GLN A 78 15.61 -1.38 -2.59
CA GLN A 78 16.09 -1.56 -3.95
C GLN A 78 16.44 -0.20 -4.55
N PRO A 79 17.71 0.03 -4.96
CA PRO A 79 18.15 1.33 -5.46
C PRO A 79 17.33 1.80 -6.66
N GLN A 80 16.96 0.86 -7.54
CA GLN A 80 16.14 1.11 -8.71
C GLN A 80 15.45 -0.18 -9.16
N ASP A 81 14.15 -0.09 -9.39
CA ASP A 81 13.34 -1.13 -10.03
C ASP A 81 13.38 -1.01 -11.56
N PRO A 82 12.93 -2.05 -12.31
CA PRO A 82 12.91 -2.01 -13.77
C PRO A 82 12.11 -0.85 -14.39
N ASP A 83 11.20 -0.25 -13.64
CA ASP A 83 10.43 0.93 -14.03
C ASP A 83 11.14 2.26 -13.75
N GLY A 84 12.39 2.20 -13.29
CA GLY A 84 13.24 3.35 -13.01
C GLY A 84 12.95 4.03 -11.68
N LEU A 85 12.09 3.46 -10.81
CA LEU A 85 11.75 4.04 -9.51
C LEU A 85 12.53 3.35 -8.38
N LYS A 86 12.82 4.10 -7.32
CA LYS A 86 13.41 3.56 -6.09
C LYS A 86 12.29 3.15 -5.14
N ARG A 87 12.40 1.95 -4.55
CA ARG A 87 11.44 1.44 -3.58
C ARG A 87 12.11 0.92 -2.31
N VAL A 88 11.62 1.36 -1.16
CA VAL A 88 11.94 0.75 0.15
C VAL A 88 10.76 -0.09 0.58
N ARG A 89 10.99 -1.40 0.69
CA ARG A 89 9.92 -2.39 0.89
C ARG A 89 9.92 -2.92 2.30
N ARG A 90 8.73 -3.01 2.89
CA ARG A 90 8.45 -3.58 4.20
C ARG A 90 7.35 -4.62 4.07
N SER A 91 7.49 -5.77 4.72
CA SER A 91 6.50 -6.84 4.67
C SER A 91 6.19 -7.39 6.06
N TRP A 92 4.92 -7.75 6.25
CA TRP A 92 4.43 -8.47 7.42
C TRP A 92 3.58 -9.65 6.98
N GLU A 93 3.79 -10.81 7.58
CA GLU A 93 3.17 -12.05 7.14
C GLU A 93 2.70 -12.90 8.32
N TYR A 94 1.64 -13.65 8.10
CA TYR A 94 1.21 -14.76 8.94
C TYR A 94 1.10 -15.99 8.05
N LEU A 95 1.78 -17.08 8.42
CA LEU A 95 1.79 -18.30 7.63
C LEU A 95 1.61 -19.52 8.54
N THR A 96 0.67 -20.37 8.15
CA THR A 96 0.44 -21.69 8.73
C THR A 96 0.34 -22.71 7.59
N ASP A 97 0.14 -23.98 7.95
CA ASP A 97 -0.17 -25.06 7.01
C ASP A 97 -1.49 -24.84 6.25
N LYS A 98 -2.42 -24.03 6.79
CA LYS A 98 -3.78 -23.86 6.25
C LYS A 98 -4.09 -22.44 5.79
N GLN A 99 -3.33 -21.45 6.22
CA GLN A 99 -3.63 -20.05 5.98
C GLN A 99 -2.36 -19.23 5.75
N SER A 100 -2.45 -18.26 4.84
CA SER A 100 -1.44 -17.24 4.62
C SER A 100 -2.08 -15.86 4.56
N ILE A 101 -1.52 -14.89 5.29
CA ILE A 101 -1.87 -13.48 5.22
C ILE A 101 -0.59 -12.70 4.95
N GLY A 102 -0.62 -11.78 4.00
CA GLY A 102 0.52 -10.96 3.62
C GLY A 102 0.15 -9.50 3.47
N LEU A 103 0.92 -8.62 4.11
CA LEU A 103 0.90 -7.19 3.94
C LEU A 103 2.27 -6.75 3.43
N ASN A 104 2.29 -6.07 2.29
CA ASN A 104 3.50 -5.43 1.75
C ASN A 104 3.25 -3.94 1.61
N PHE A 105 4.23 -3.12 1.99
CA PHE A 105 4.23 -1.68 1.77
C PHE A 105 5.57 -1.24 1.21
N SER A 106 5.54 -0.49 0.12
CA SER A 106 6.71 0.10 -0.50
C SER A 106 6.56 1.61 -0.58
N THR A 107 7.54 2.35 -0.10
CA THR A 107 7.66 3.77 -0.47
C THR A 107 8.11 3.86 -1.92
N VAL A 108 7.71 4.91 -2.64
CA VAL A 108 8.08 5.09 -4.04
C VAL A 108 8.68 6.47 -4.26
N ARG A 109 9.92 6.50 -4.70
CA ARG A 109 10.72 7.71 -4.98
C ARG A 109 11.33 7.61 -6.38
N LYS A 110 11.81 8.75 -6.89
CA LYS A 110 12.77 8.73 -8.00
C LYS A 110 14.14 8.23 -7.51
N PRO A 111 15.06 7.82 -8.41
CA PRO A 111 16.40 7.36 -8.02
C PRO A 111 17.24 8.37 -7.24
N ASP A 112 16.96 9.66 -7.42
CA ASP A 112 17.60 10.79 -6.72
C ASP A 112 16.94 11.11 -5.36
N ASP A 113 16.08 10.21 -4.85
CA ASP A 113 15.28 10.36 -3.64
C ASP A 113 14.21 11.46 -3.67
N SER A 114 14.03 12.17 -4.79
CA SER A 114 12.97 13.16 -4.93
C SER A 114 11.58 12.51 -5.09
N GLN A 115 10.53 13.32 -4.88
CA GLN A 115 9.15 12.85 -5.02
C GLN A 115 8.83 12.47 -6.48
N VAL A 116 8.01 11.43 -6.65
CA VAL A 116 7.40 11.11 -7.95
C VAL A 116 6.44 12.22 -8.37
N ASN A 117 5.75 12.85 -7.40
CA ASN A 117 4.86 13.98 -7.64
C ASN A 117 5.18 15.14 -6.69
N ALA A 118 5.19 16.38 -7.20
CA ALA A 118 5.52 17.56 -6.38
C ALA A 118 4.55 17.83 -5.22
N LYS A 119 3.34 17.24 -5.23
CA LYS A 119 2.28 17.54 -4.25
C LYS A 119 2.14 16.48 -3.15
N TYR A 120 2.73 15.30 -3.31
CA TYR A 120 2.56 14.19 -2.38
C TYR A 120 3.68 13.17 -2.50
N ASP A 121 3.88 12.44 -1.42
CA ASP A 121 4.63 11.19 -1.44
C ASP A 121 3.72 10.01 -1.75
N MET A 122 4.30 8.99 -2.36
CA MET A 122 3.58 7.83 -2.85
C MET A 122 4.09 6.56 -2.17
N GLY A 123 3.17 5.66 -1.88
CA GLY A 123 3.47 4.29 -1.49
C GLY A 123 2.54 3.31 -2.18
N THR A 124 3.02 2.09 -2.40
CA THR A 124 2.21 0.99 -2.90
C THR A 124 2.06 -0.05 -1.80
N MET A 125 0.83 -0.48 -1.55
CA MET A 125 0.49 -1.49 -0.57
C MET A 125 -0.18 -2.68 -1.26
N GLN A 126 0.18 -3.89 -0.83
CA GLN A 126 -0.48 -5.12 -1.26
C GLN A 126 -0.96 -5.86 -0.03
N TYR A 127 -2.22 -6.28 -0.05
CA TYR A 127 -2.81 -7.07 1.02
C TYR A 127 -3.45 -8.33 0.46
N GLN A 128 -3.28 -9.43 1.18
CA GLN A 128 -3.73 -10.74 0.74
C GLN A 128 -4.06 -11.64 1.91
N GLU A 129 -5.15 -12.39 1.76
CA GLU A 129 -5.51 -13.52 2.61
C GLU A 129 -5.75 -14.74 1.71
N ARG A 130 -5.20 -15.89 2.09
CA ARG A 130 -5.36 -17.16 1.41
C ARG A 130 -5.60 -18.28 2.42
N THR A 131 -6.38 -19.26 1.99
CA THR A 131 -6.55 -20.55 2.66
C THR A 131 -6.13 -21.65 1.68
N PHE A 132 -5.46 -22.68 2.17
CA PHE A 132 -4.94 -23.81 1.37
C PHE A 132 -5.82 -25.05 1.48
#